data_AF-A0A3N1H2P7-F1
#
_entry.id   AF-A0A3N1H2P7-F1
#
_cell.length_a   1.000
_cell.length_b   1.000
_cell.length_c   1.000
_cell.angle_alpha   90.00
_cell.angle_beta   90.00
_cell.angle_gamma   90.00
#
_symmetry.space_group_name_H-M   'P 1'
#
loop_
_entity.id
_entity.type
_entity.pdbx_description
1 polymer ?
#
loop_
_entity_poly.entity_id
_entity_poly.type
_entity_poly.pdbx_seq_one_letter_code
_entity_poly.pdbx_strand_id
1 'polypeptide(L)'
;MALVAGVDSSTQSCKVVVRDADTGALVRQGRATHPTGTEVHPSAWWDALQTAIADAGGLDDVAAVSVAAQQHGMVTLDEAGEVVRPALLWNDTRSAQAAADLTTELGGPDAWAKAIGSVPVASLTVTKLRWLAVDEPESAARTAAVCLPHDWLTWKLSGGTSLDALTTDRSDASGTGYWSPSTGDYRPDLLELALGKVVALPRVVGPADLVGGRFGAGAGDNAAAALGVQAQPGDVVVSIGTSGTAFARWPDPVADGTGIVNGFADAEGGHLPLVCTLNASRVLTSTSAVLGVDLADLSDLALTAPAGADGLVFVPYLEGERTPNKPDSTGALHGLRLDTMTPAHLARAAVEGLLCSLADAIDALRALGMPVTRVLLIGGGARMPAVRQLAPAIFGCPVLVPEPSEYVADGAARQAAWAVGGADTPPHWSELASTSVEADPTPWVRDRYASARDLTVNR
;
A
#
# COMPACT_ATOMS: atom_id res chain seq x y z
N MET A 1 3.80 2.36 -32.93
CA MET A 1 3.99 1.91 -31.54
C MET A 1 2.89 2.54 -30.73
N ALA A 2 2.01 1.73 -30.13
CA ALA A 2 0.93 2.26 -29.30
C ALA A 2 1.52 2.71 -27.97
N LEU A 3 1.21 3.93 -27.53
CA LEU A 3 1.63 4.44 -26.23
C LEU A 3 0.50 4.29 -25.23
N VAL A 4 0.86 3.99 -23.99
CA VAL A 4 -0.06 3.93 -22.84
C VAL A 4 0.48 4.79 -21.72
N ALA A 5 -0.41 5.30 -20.87
CA ALA A 5 -0.02 6.06 -19.69
C ALA A 5 -0.49 5.40 -18.40
N GLY A 6 0.37 5.44 -17.41
CA GLY A 6 0.05 5.07 -16.04
C GLY A 6 0.23 6.25 -15.12
N VAL A 7 -0.75 6.48 -14.26
CA VAL A 7 -0.74 7.52 -13.25
C VAL A 7 -0.54 6.88 -11.88
N ASP A 8 0.37 7.42 -11.07
CA ASP A 8 0.52 7.15 -9.63
C ASP A 8 0.15 8.43 -8.86
N SER A 9 -1.03 8.44 -8.25
CA SER A 9 -1.50 9.52 -7.37
C SER A 9 -1.36 9.11 -5.90
N SER A 10 -0.11 9.03 -5.44
CA SER A 10 0.25 8.74 -4.05
C SER A 10 -0.11 9.88 -3.08
N THR A 11 0.07 9.66 -1.77
CA THR A 11 -0.14 10.72 -0.75
C THR A 11 0.72 11.97 -0.97
N GLN A 12 1.95 11.82 -1.49
CA GLN A 12 2.93 12.92 -1.55
C GLN A 12 3.09 13.57 -2.92
N SER A 13 2.73 12.85 -3.99
CA SER A 13 2.90 13.35 -5.36
C SER A 13 2.05 12.58 -6.36
N CYS A 14 1.77 13.24 -7.49
CA CYS A 14 1.27 12.61 -8.69
C CYS A 14 2.42 12.40 -9.69
N LYS A 15 2.49 11.23 -10.30
CA LYS A 15 3.45 10.89 -11.35
C LYS A 15 2.71 10.30 -12.54
N VAL A 16 3.17 10.63 -13.74
CA VAL A 16 2.66 10.07 -14.99
C VAL A 16 3.84 9.46 -15.72
N VAL A 17 3.73 8.18 -16.09
CA VAL A 17 4.68 7.51 -16.99
C VAL A 17 3.97 7.18 -18.29
N VAL A 18 4.59 7.49 -19.41
CA VAL A 18 4.15 7.07 -20.74
C VAL A 18 5.11 5.99 -21.22
N ARG A 19 4.55 4.84 -21.56
CA ARG A 19 5.30 3.64 -21.94
C ARG A 19 4.86 3.13 -23.31
N ASP A 20 5.79 2.49 -23.99
CA ASP A 20 5.47 1.66 -25.14
C ASP A 20 4.62 0.45 -24.70
N ALA A 21 3.45 0.24 -25.31
CA ALA A 21 2.47 -0.74 -24.85
C ALA A 21 2.98 -2.19 -24.94
N ASP A 22 3.79 -2.50 -25.96
CA ASP A 22 4.25 -3.86 -26.24
C ASP A 22 5.45 -4.24 -25.37
N THR A 23 6.42 -3.33 -25.25
CA THR A 23 7.71 -3.58 -24.58
C THR A 23 7.75 -3.11 -23.14
N GLY A 24 6.90 -2.15 -22.77
CA GLY A 24 6.95 -1.47 -21.48
C GLY A 24 8.05 -0.42 -21.37
N ALA A 25 8.81 -0.13 -22.44
CA ALA A 25 9.89 0.85 -22.40
C ALA A 25 9.38 2.24 -22.01
N LEU A 26 10.08 2.91 -21.09
CA LEU A 26 9.74 4.28 -20.70
C LEU A 26 10.03 5.25 -21.85
N VAL A 27 9.03 6.01 -22.27
CA VAL A 27 9.15 7.01 -23.33
C VAL A 27 9.32 8.41 -22.73
N ARG A 28 8.47 8.75 -21.76
CA ARG A 28 8.47 10.05 -21.09
C ARG A 28 7.73 9.96 -19.76
N GLN A 29 7.98 10.90 -18.87
CA GLN A 29 7.37 10.95 -17.56
C GLN A 29 7.22 12.41 -17.09
N GLY A 30 6.32 12.62 -16.14
CA GLY A 30 6.15 13.91 -15.48
C GLY A 30 5.71 13.74 -14.04
N ARG A 31 5.92 14.78 -13.23
CA ARG A 31 5.62 14.73 -11.79
C ARG A 31 5.15 16.06 -11.23
N ALA A 32 4.26 15.99 -10.25
CA ALA A 32 3.89 17.12 -9.40
C ALA A 32 3.70 16.69 -7.94
N THR A 33 3.84 17.63 -7.00
CA THR A 33 3.71 17.37 -5.57
C THR A 33 2.28 17.57 -5.08
N HIS A 34 1.85 16.75 -4.13
CA HIS A 34 0.64 17.00 -3.34
C HIS A 34 0.97 17.80 -2.07
N PRO A 35 0.01 18.53 -1.49
CA PRO A 35 0.16 19.09 -0.16
C PRO A 35 0.33 17.98 0.88
N THR A 36 1.05 18.28 1.96
CA THR A 36 1.18 17.38 3.11
C THR A 36 -0.12 17.33 3.92
N GLY A 37 -0.48 16.18 4.46
CA GLY A 37 -1.59 16.04 5.41
C GLY A 37 -2.17 14.64 5.44
N THR A 38 -3.04 14.40 6.42
CA THR A 38 -3.92 13.21 6.48
C THR A 38 -5.34 13.52 5.95
N GLU A 39 -5.57 14.78 5.58
CA GLU A 39 -6.79 15.30 4.97
C GLU A 39 -6.41 16.26 3.84
N VAL A 40 -6.93 16.03 2.63
CA VAL A 40 -6.58 16.82 1.44
C VAL A 40 -7.79 17.01 0.55
N HIS A 41 -8.03 18.23 0.07
CA HIS A 41 -9.10 18.47 -0.89
C HIS A 41 -8.75 17.83 -2.25
N PRO A 42 -9.64 17.00 -2.86
CA PRO A 42 -9.34 16.29 -4.11
C PRO A 42 -8.90 17.17 -5.29
N SER A 43 -9.30 18.45 -5.33
CA SER A 43 -8.81 19.39 -6.35
C SER A 43 -7.28 19.48 -6.39
N ALA A 44 -6.59 19.32 -5.26
CA ALA A 44 -5.12 19.32 -5.22
C ALA A 44 -4.52 18.14 -6.01
N TRP A 45 -5.21 16.98 -6.03
CA TRP A 45 -4.79 15.83 -6.84
C TRP A 45 -5.04 16.08 -8.32
N TRP A 46 -6.15 16.74 -8.67
CA TRP A 46 -6.45 17.12 -10.04
C TRP A 46 -5.43 18.12 -10.60
N ASP A 47 -5.08 19.15 -9.82
CA ASP A 47 -4.08 20.15 -10.21
C ASP A 47 -2.69 19.51 -10.39
N ALA A 48 -2.30 18.63 -9.48
CA ALA A 48 -1.05 17.88 -9.59
C ALA A 48 -1.05 16.93 -10.79
N LEU A 49 -2.15 16.23 -11.06
CA LEU A 49 -2.29 15.37 -12.23
C LEU A 49 -2.16 16.16 -13.53
N GLN A 50 -2.85 17.29 -13.67
CA GLN A 50 -2.74 18.15 -14.85
C GLN A 50 -1.30 18.65 -15.04
N THR A 51 -0.64 19.05 -13.95
CA THR A 51 0.77 19.47 -13.98
C THR A 51 1.69 18.33 -14.41
N ALA A 52 1.53 17.13 -13.85
CA ALA A 52 2.32 15.95 -14.20
C ALA A 52 2.08 15.49 -15.65
N ILE A 53 0.84 15.60 -16.15
CA ILE A 53 0.51 15.34 -17.56
C ILE A 53 1.22 16.34 -18.48
N ALA A 54 1.21 17.62 -18.14
CA ALA A 54 1.89 18.66 -18.93
C ALA A 54 3.41 18.43 -18.92
N ASP A 55 3.99 18.11 -17.77
CA ASP A 55 5.42 17.78 -17.60
C ASP A 55 5.81 16.51 -18.39
N ALA A 56 4.90 15.53 -18.50
CA ALA A 56 5.06 14.34 -19.35
C ALA A 56 4.85 14.61 -20.85
N GLY A 57 4.58 15.85 -21.26
CA GLY A 57 4.37 16.23 -22.67
C GLY A 57 2.98 15.92 -23.22
N GLY A 58 1.97 15.72 -22.36
CA GLY A 58 0.59 15.46 -22.75
C GLY A 58 0.27 13.99 -23.05
N LEU A 59 -1.01 13.73 -23.34
CA LEU A 59 -1.58 12.39 -23.53
C LEU A 59 -2.28 12.20 -24.90
N ASP A 60 -2.15 13.14 -25.83
CA ASP A 60 -2.90 13.13 -27.10
C ASP A 60 -2.57 11.93 -28.02
N ASP A 61 -1.33 11.44 -27.94
CA ASP A 61 -0.80 10.28 -28.67
C ASP A 61 -0.91 8.95 -27.87
N VAL A 62 -1.54 8.99 -26.69
CA VAL A 62 -1.70 7.84 -25.80
C VAL A 62 -3.04 7.15 -26.06
N ALA A 63 -2.98 5.84 -26.35
CA ALA A 63 -4.13 5.01 -26.66
C ALA A 63 -5.03 4.74 -25.43
N ALA A 64 -4.42 4.52 -24.26
CA ALA A 64 -5.17 4.36 -23.01
C ALA A 64 -4.39 4.86 -21.78
N VAL A 65 -5.14 5.22 -20.75
CA VAL A 65 -4.62 5.73 -19.48
C VAL A 65 -5.22 4.92 -18.34
N SER A 66 -4.42 4.47 -17.38
CA SER A 66 -4.96 3.95 -16.11
C SER A 66 -4.43 4.76 -14.92
N VAL A 67 -5.25 4.87 -13.88
CA VAL A 67 -4.91 5.61 -12.66
C VAL A 67 -4.78 4.65 -11.50
N ALA A 68 -3.59 4.59 -10.92
CA ALA A 68 -3.39 4.06 -9.59
C ALA A 68 -3.28 5.20 -8.58
N ALA A 69 -3.83 5.01 -7.38
CA ALA A 69 -3.76 6.01 -6.32
C ALA A 69 -3.65 5.37 -4.94
N GLN A 70 -3.34 6.19 -3.95
CA GLN A 70 -3.37 5.79 -2.54
C GLN A 70 -4.73 5.17 -2.18
N GLN A 71 -4.70 4.03 -1.50
CA GLN A 71 -5.91 3.31 -1.10
C GLN A 71 -6.71 4.07 -0.03
N HIS A 72 -7.98 3.69 0.12
CA HIS A 72 -8.87 4.03 1.23
C HIS A 72 -9.26 5.50 1.41
N GLY A 73 -8.79 6.43 0.57
CA GLY A 73 -9.14 7.84 0.66
C GLY A 73 -10.65 8.04 0.51
N MET A 74 -11.32 8.63 1.51
CA MET A 74 -12.77 8.83 1.45
C MET A 74 -13.11 10.11 0.68
N VAL A 75 -13.55 9.97 -0.58
CA VAL A 75 -14.09 11.08 -1.37
C VAL A 75 -15.61 11.01 -1.35
N THR A 76 -16.25 11.98 -0.71
CA THR A 76 -17.71 12.12 -0.68
C THR A 76 -18.16 13.18 -1.66
N LEU A 77 -19.15 12.85 -2.49
CA LEU A 77 -19.73 13.73 -3.51
C LEU A 77 -21.21 13.98 -3.20
N ASP A 78 -21.70 15.18 -3.49
CA ASP A 78 -23.14 15.48 -3.45
C ASP A 78 -23.85 15.15 -4.77
N GLU A 79 -25.15 15.44 -4.86
CA GLU A 79 -25.98 15.14 -6.04
C GLU A 79 -25.48 15.80 -7.33
N ALA A 80 -24.72 16.90 -7.22
CA ALA A 80 -24.13 17.59 -8.37
C ALA A 80 -22.75 17.03 -8.75
N GLY A 81 -22.23 16.06 -7.99
CA GLY A 81 -20.86 15.55 -8.16
C GLY A 81 -19.80 16.47 -7.55
N GLU A 82 -20.20 17.45 -6.73
CA GLU A 82 -19.26 18.33 -6.03
C GLU A 82 -18.74 17.67 -4.75
N VAL A 83 -17.48 17.93 -4.42
CA VAL A 83 -16.85 17.38 -3.21
C VAL A 83 -17.53 17.98 -1.98
N VAL A 84 -18.02 17.12 -1.09
CA VAL A 84 -18.72 17.55 0.14
C VAL A 84 -17.74 18.12 1.16
N ARG A 85 -16.58 17.47 1.31
CA ARG A 85 -15.48 17.88 2.21
C ARG A 85 -14.13 17.32 1.73
N PRO A 86 -12.98 17.87 2.17
CA PRO A 86 -11.66 17.34 1.83
C PRO A 86 -11.52 15.85 2.12
N ALA A 87 -10.84 15.03 1.33
CA ALA A 87 -10.81 13.59 1.58
C ALA A 87 -10.01 13.22 2.85
N LEU A 88 -10.52 12.29 3.67
CA LEU A 88 -9.74 11.65 4.75
C LEU A 88 -8.91 10.49 4.18
N LEU A 89 -7.61 10.51 4.42
CA LEU A 89 -6.66 9.60 3.79
C LEU A 89 -6.40 8.36 4.66
N TRP A 90 -5.67 7.38 4.12
CA TRP A 90 -5.36 6.11 4.80
C TRP A 90 -4.61 6.28 6.13
N ASN A 91 -3.83 7.36 6.26
CA ASN A 91 -3.03 7.68 7.43
C ASN A 91 -3.76 8.59 8.43
N ASP A 92 -5.03 8.93 8.19
CA ASP A 92 -5.86 9.64 9.16
C ASP A 92 -6.34 8.70 10.26
N THR A 93 -6.25 9.14 11.51
CA THR A 93 -6.57 8.31 12.68
C THR A 93 -7.86 8.70 13.39
N ARG A 94 -8.60 9.71 12.92
CA ARG A 94 -9.84 10.17 13.58
C ARG A 94 -10.91 9.08 13.67
N SER A 95 -10.96 8.19 12.69
CA SER A 95 -11.91 7.06 12.63
C SER A 95 -11.49 5.83 13.44
N ALA A 96 -10.46 5.91 14.31
CA ALA A 96 -10.02 4.77 15.11
C ALA A 96 -11.11 4.24 16.06
N GLN A 97 -11.84 5.13 16.74
CA GLN A 97 -12.96 4.72 17.60
C GLN A 97 -14.10 4.13 16.76
N ALA A 98 -14.41 4.74 15.62
CA ALA A 98 -15.42 4.24 14.70
C ALA A 98 -15.10 2.81 14.19
N ALA A 99 -13.82 2.50 13.98
CA ALA A 99 -13.37 1.15 13.64
C ALA A 99 -13.68 0.13 14.75
N ALA A 100 -13.40 0.49 16.02
CA ALA A 100 -13.68 -0.35 17.18
C ALA A 100 -15.19 -0.57 17.38
N ASP A 101 -15.99 0.49 17.22
CA ASP A 101 -17.44 0.44 17.35
C ASP A 101 -18.04 -0.46 16.27
N LEU A 102 -17.70 -0.24 15.00
CA LEU A 102 -18.12 -1.09 13.87
C LEU A 102 -17.74 -2.56 14.06
N THR A 103 -16.52 -2.81 14.55
CA THR A 103 -16.04 -4.17 14.85
C THR A 103 -16.94 -4.84 15.89
N THR A 104 -17.30 -4.13 16.95
CA THR A 104 -18.18 -4.66 18.00
C THR A 104 -19.61 -4.87 17.48
N GLU A 105 -20.15 -3.90 16.75
CA GLU A 105 -21.54 -3.90 16.25
C GLU A 105 -21.82 -5.06 15.27
N LEU A 106 -20.87 -5.44 14.42
CA LEU A 106 -21.05 -6.57 13.48
C LEU A 106 -20.82 -7.96 14.13
N GLY A 107 -20.31 -8.01 15.36
CA GLY A 107 -20.05 -9.27 16.08
C GLY A 107 -18.58 -9.69 16.16
N GLY A 108 -17.65 -8.74 16.00
CA GLY A 108 -16.23 -8.93 16.26
C GLY A 108 -15.35 -9.10 15.00
N PRO A 109 -14.02 -9.24 15.19
CA PRO A 109 -13.05 -9.32 14.11
C PRO A 109 -13.33 -10.42 13.08
N ASP A 110 -13.68 -11.63 13.53
CA ASP A 110 -14.01 -12.76 12.65
C ASP A 110 -15.21 -12.48 11.73
N ALA A 111 -16.20 -11.74 12.21
CA ALA A 111 -17.39 -11.40 11.42
C ALA A 111 -17.02 -10.47 10.25
N TRP A 112 -16.17 -9.47 10.52
CA TRP A 112 -15.65 -8.55 9.51
C TRP A 112 -14.71 -9.23 8.52
N ALA A 113 -13.74 -10.02 9.01
CA ALA A 113 -12.82 -10.73 8.15
C ALA A 113 -13.57 -11.66 7.17
N LYS A 114 -14.61 -12.37 7.63
CA LYS A 114 -15.47 -13.17 6.75
C LYS A 114 -16.29 -12.33 5.78
N ALA A 115 -16.73 -11.16 6.20
CA ALA A 115 -17.60 -10.29 5.40
C ALA A 115 -16.86 -9.61 4.25
N ILE A 116 -15.67 -9.05 4.51
CA ILE A 116 -14.95 -8.19 3.56
C ILE A 116 -13.45 -8.48 3.47
N GLY A 117 -12.96 -9.55 4.09
CA GLY A 117 -11.56 -9.99 4.03
C GLY A 117 -10.62 -9.34 5.05
N SER A 118 -11.09 -8.33 5.79
CA SER A 118 -10.27 -7.52 6.70
C SER A 118 -11.04 -7.16 7.98
N VAL A 119 -10.29 -6.90 9.04
CA VAL A 119 -10.81 -6.31 10.28
C VAL A 119 -10.71 -4.78 10.19
N PRO A 120 -11.77 -4.01 10.53
CA PRO A 120 -11.74 -2.56 10.43
C PRO A 120 -10.61 -1.93 11.23
N VAL A 121 -9.88 -1.05 10.57
CA VAL A 121 -8.93 -0.11 11.16
C VAL A 121 -9.22 1.29 10.61
N ALA A 122 -8.67 2.33 11.24
CA ALA A 122 -8.92 3.73 10.84
C ALA A 122 -8.67 4.01 9.35
N SER A 123 -7.77 3.25 8.71
CA SER A 123 -7.49 3.44 7.29
C SER A 123 -8.68 3.09 6.39
N LEU A 124 -9.50 2.07 6.68
CA LEU A 124 -10.57 1.63 5.78
C LEU A 124 -11.66 2.69 5.63
N THR A 125 -12.18 2.86 4.40
CA THR A 125 -13.16 3.90 4.05
C THR A 125 -14.43 3.84 4.90
N VAL A 126 -14.92 2.63 5.24
CA VAL A 126 -16.12 2.40 6.06
C VAL A 126 -16.02 3.06 7.44
N THR A 127 -14.82 3.08 8.03
CA THR A 127 -14.62 3.68 9.36
C THR A 127 -14.69 5.21 9.31
N LYS A 128 -14.22 5.80 8.21
CA LYS A 128 -14.33 7.25 7.94
C LYS A 128 -15.76 7.65 7.65
N LEU A 129 -16.55 6.80 6.98
CA LEU A 129 -17.98 7.04 6.80
C LEU A 129 -18.73 7.01 8.13
N ARG A 130 -18.36 6.09 9.04
CA ARG A 130 -18.91 6.08 10.39
C ARG A 130 -18.52 7.30 11.20
N TRP A 131 -17.26 7.74 11.11
CA TRP A 131 -16.84 9.01 11.69
C TRP A 131 -17.63 10.19 11.10
N LEU A 132 -17.80 10.24 9.77
CA LEU A 132 -18.57 11.29 9.10
C LEU A 132 -20.01 11.36 9.60
N ALA A 133 -20.68 10.21 9.76
CA ALA A 133 -22.05 10.15 10.24
C ALA A 133 -22.22 10.66 11.67
N VAL A 134 -21.21 10.46 12.53
CA VAL A 134 -21.24 10.84 13.94
C VAL A 134 -20.77 12.29 14.14
N ASP A 135 -19.63 12.66 13.56
CA ASP A 135 -18.94 13.91 13.82
C ASP A 135 -19.37 15.04 12.86
N GLU A 136 -19.79 14.72 11.64
CA GLU A 136 -20.23 15.70 10.63
C GLU A 136 -21.56 15.28 9.96
N PRO A 137 -22.67 15.23 10.71
CA PRO A 137 -23.94 14.72 10.21
C PRO A 137 -24.50 15.52 9.01
N GLU A 138 -24.18 16.81 8.88
CA GLU A 138 -24.56 17.62 7.71
C GLU A 138 -23.81 17.18 6.45
N SER A 139 -22.50 16.89 6.56
CA SER A 139 -21.69 16.33 5.47
C SER A 139 -22.19 14.93 5.08
N ALA A 140 -22.50 14.09 6.08
CA ALA A 140 -23.09 12.78 5.85
C ALA A 140 -24.44 12.89 5.12
N ALA A 141 -25.32 13.80 5.55
CA ALA A 141 -26.61 14.05 4.91
C ALA A 141 -26.47 14.48 3.45
N ARG A 142 -25.51 15.38 3.13
CA ARG A 142 -25.22 15.86 1.76
C ARG A 142 -24.59 14.82 0.84
N THR A 143 -23.98 13.77 1.39
CA THR A 143 -23.27 12.76 0.58
C THR A 143 -24.27 11.93 -0.24
N ALA A 144 -24.15 12.00 -1.57
CA ALA A 144 -24.93 11.23 -2.54
C ALA A 144 -24.13 10.08 -3.17
N ALA A 145 -22.79 10.19 -3.24
CA ALA A 145 -21.90 9.12 -3.64
C ALA A 145 -20.62 9.08 -2.81
N VAL A 146 -19.99 7.91 -2.72
CA VAL A 146 -18.66 7.72 -2.13
C VAL A 146 -17.78 7.00 -3.14
N CYS A 147 -16.59 7.53 -3.37
CA CYS A 147 -15.58 6.93 -4.23
C CYS A 147 -14.18 7.11 -3.61
N LEU A 148 -13.17 6.48 -4.21
CA LEU A 148 -11.78 6.53 -3.79
C LEU A 148 -10.94 7.42 -4.71
N PRO A 149 -9.67 7.73 -4.35
CA PRO A 149 -8.89 8.73 -5.08
C PRO A 149 -8.68 8.40 -6.56
N HIS A 150 -8.44 7.14 -6.93
CA HIS A 150 -8.28 6.79 -8.36
C HIS A 150 -9.62 6.88 -9.11
N ASP A 151 -10.71 6.45 -8.48
CA ASP A 151 -12.06 6.54 -9.05
C ASP A 151 -12.39 7.99 -9.43
N TRP A 152 -12.15 8.92 -8.50
CA TRP A 152 -12.44 10.34 -8.69
C TRP A 152 -11.57 10.93 -9.81
N LEU A 153 -10.27 10.59 -9.85
CA LEU A 153 -9.36 11.07 -10.90
C LEU A 153 -9.73 10.50 -12.28
N THR A 154 -10.07 9.21 -12.36
CA THR A 154 -10.56 8.58 -13.60
C THR A 154 -11.87 9.22 -14.07
N TRP A 155 -12.79 9.51 -13.14
CA TRP A 155 -14.04 10.21 -13.43
C TRP A 155 -13.80 11.64 -13.95
N LYS A 156 -12.88 12.39 -13.32
CA LYS A 156 -12.50 13.72 -13.81
C LYS A 156 -11.82 13.68 -15.18
N LEU A 157 -10.88 12.75 -15.41
CA LEU A 157 -10.19 12.57 -16.70
C LEU A 157 -11.16 12.19 -17.83
N SER A 158 -12.17 11.36 -17.53
CA SER A 158 -13.17 10.95 -18.51
C SER A 158 -14.24 12.02 -18.79
N GLY A 159 -14.20 13.16 -18.10
CA GLY A 159 -15.21 14.21 -18.23
C GLY A 159 -16.54 13.82 -17.61
N GLY A 160 -16.54 12.95 -16.58
CA GLY A 160 -17.73 12.51 -15.89
C GLY A 160 -18.55 13.66 -15.31
N THR A 161 -19.85 13.63 -15.56
CA THR A 161 -20.84 14.63 -15.11
C THR A 161 -21.99 14.04 -14.32
N SER A 162 -22.08 12.72 -14.24
CA SER A 162 -23.06 11.97 -13.45
C SER A 162 -22.36 11.01 -12.50
N LEU A 163 -22.95 10.79 -11.32
CA LEU A 163 -22.48 9.82 -10.33
C LEU A 163 -22.51 8.39 -10.88
N ASP A 164 -23.43 8.07 -11.78
CA ASP A 164 -23.53 6.74 -12.42
C ASP A 164 -22.33 6.40 -13.32
N ALA A 165 -21.54 7.41 -13.69
CA ALA A 165 -20.32 7.23 -14.48
C ALA A 165 -19.09 6.88 -13.62
N LEU A 166 -19.23 6.87 -12.29
CA LEU A 166 -18.15 6.45 -11.41
C LEU A 166 -17.83 4.97 -11.64
N THR A 167 -16.55 4.67 -11.75
CA THR A 167 -16.03 3.31 -11.87
C THR A 167 -14.85 3.13 -10.94
N THR A 168 -14.68 1.91 -10.44
CA THR A 168 -13.53 1.49 -9.64
C THR A 168 -13.06 0.12 -10.08
N ASP A 169 -11.95 -0.35 -9.55
CA ASP A 169 -11.47 -1.71 -9.73
C ASP A 169 -11.71 -2.56 -8.47
N ARG A 170 -11.49 -3.87 -8.58
CA ARG A 170 -11.63 -4.79 -7.44
C ARG A 170 -10.64 -4.45 -6.32
N SER A 171 -9.41 -4.07 -6.67
CA SER A 171 -8.35 -3.84 -5.69
C SER A 171 -8.64 -2.68 -4.76
N ASP A 172 -9.09 -1.53 -5.24
CA ASP A 172 -9.39 -0.40 -4.37
C ASP A 172 -10.76 -0.55 -3.69
N ALA A 173 -11.74 -1.14 -4.38
CA ALA A 173 -13.02 -1.52 -3.76
C ALA A 173 -12.81 -2.42 -2.53
N SER A 174 -11.87 -3.37 -2.59
CA SER A 174 -11.55 -4.24 -1.45
C SER A 174 -10.97 -3.50 -0.24
N GLY A 175 -10.41 -2.30 -0.43
CA GLY A 175 -9.93 -1.42 0.63
C GLY A 175 -11.03 -0.60 1.32
N THR A 176 -12.29 -0.70 0.87
CA THR A 176 -13.38 0.15 1.36
C THR A 176 -13.94 -0.29 2.71
N GLY A 177 -14.01 -1.61 2.96
CA GLY A 177 -14.78 -2.18 4.07
C GLY A 177 -16.28 -2.28 3.82
N TYR A 178 -16.75 -2.05 2.59
CA TYR A 178 -18.14 -2.30 2.18
C TYR A 178 -18.24 -2.98 0.81
N TRP A 179 -17.18 -3.66 0.38
CA TRP A 179 -17.16 -4.57 -0.77
C TRP A 179 -16.48 -5.87 -0.35
N SER A 180 -16.97 -7.02 -0.83
CA SER A 180 -16.51 -8.34 -0.42
C SER A 180 -15.63 -8.99 -1.48
N PRO A 181 -14.33 -9.22 -1.21
CA PRO A 181 -13.43 -9.94 -2.13
C PRO A 181 -13.80 -11.41 -2.35
N SER A 182 -14.58 -12.01 -1.45
CA SER A 182 -15.03 -13.39 -1.57
C SER A 182 -16.26 -13.56 -2.46
N THR A 183 -17.18 -12.58 -2.48
CA THR A 183 -18.37 -12.63 -3.34
C THR A 183 -18.23 -11.82 -4.62
N GLY A 184 -17.38 -10.79 -4.61
CA GLY A 184 -17.25 -9.83 -5.70
C GLY A 184 -18.26 -8.68 -5.66
N ASP A 185 -19.02 -8.54 -4.57
CA ASP A 185 -20.16 -7.61 -4.48
C ASP A 185 -20.02 -6.59 -3.36
N TYR A 186 -20.68 -5.45 -3.53
CA TYR A 186 -20.87 -4.49 -2.45
C TYR A 186 -21.70 -5.07 -1.31
N ARG A 187 -21.50 -4.53 -0.11
CA ARG A 187 -22.21 -4.84 1.14
C ARG A 187 -22.99 -3.61 1.60
N PRO A 188 -24.19 -3.35 1.01
CA PRO A 188 -25.01 -2.20 1.38
C PRO A 188 -25.38 -2.18 2.86
N ASP A 189 -25.49 -3.34 3.49
CA ASP A 189 -25.73 -3.49 4.92
C ASP A 189 -24.59 -2.92 5.77
N LEU A 190 -23.33 -3.07 5.36
CA LEU A 190 -22.18 -2.49 6.05
C LEU A 190 -22.05 -0.99 5.78
N LEU A 191 -22.41 -0.56 4.58
CA LEU A 191 -22.48 0.86 4.25
C LEU A 191 -23.58 1.57 5.06
N GLU A 192 -24.75 0.96 5.20
CA GLU A 192 -25.85 1.46 6.02
C GLU A 192 -25.50 1.43 7.50
N LEU A 193 -24.81 0.39 8.00
CA LEU A 193 -24.29 0.34 9.37
C LEU A 193 -23.34 1.50 9.69
N ALA A 194 -22.49 1.87 8.72
CA ALA A 194 -21.50 2.94 8.90
C ALA A 194 -22.10 4.34 8.73
N LEU A 195 -22.81 4.58 7.61
CA LEU A 195 -23.25 5.91 7.20
C LEU A 195 -24.70 6.22 7.61
N GLY A 196 -25.49 5.22 7.99
CA GLY A 196 -26.93 5.33 8.24
C GLY A 196 -27.79 5.40 6.98
N LYS A 197 -27.19 5.23 5.79
CA LYS A 197 -27.87 5.16 4.49
C LYS A 197 -26.98 4.50 3.44
N VAL A 198 -27.59 4.03 2.36
CA VAL A 198 -26.89 3.57 1.16
C VAL A 198 -26.81 4.72 0.15
N VAL A 199 -25.59 4.99 -0.32
CA VAL A 199 -25.29 6.04 -1.32
C VAL A 199 -24.82 5.39 -2.63
N ALA A 200 -24.74 6.17 -3.72
CA ALA A 200 -24.20 5.65 -4.97
C ALA A 200 -22.72 5.25 -4.81
N LEU A 201 -22.35 4.14 -5.42
CA LEU A 201 -21.00 3.58 -5.40
C LEU A 201 -20.51 3.40 -6.84
N PRO A 202 -19.20 3.53 -7.09
CA PRO A 202 -18.62 3.27 -8.40
C PRO A 202 -18.95 1.86 -8.88
N ARG A 203 -19.20 1.69 -10.18
CA ARG A 203 -19.30 0.34 -10.75
C ARG A 203 -17.92 -0.32 -10.77
N VAL A 204 -17.79 -1.50 -10.16
CA VAL A 204 -16.56 -2.29 -10.23
C VAL A 204 -16.42 -2.87 -11.65
N VAL A 205 -15.34 -2.53 -12.34
CA VAL A 205 -15.08 -2.99 -13.72
C VAL A 205 -14.02 -4.10 -13.75
N GLY A 206 -13.98 -4.87 -14.84
CA GLY A 206 -12.99 -5.91 -15.06
C GLY A 206 -11.58 -5.35 -15.26
N PRO A 207 -10.52 -6.12 -14.93
CA PRO A 207 -9.15 -5.60 -14.91
C PRO A 207 -8.60 -5.22 -16.30
N ALA A 208 -9.19 -5.76 -17.37
CA ALA A 208 -8.88 -5.43 -18.77
C ALA A 208 -9.95 -4.53 -19.44
N ASP A 209 -10.93 -4.03 -18.69
CA ASP A 209 -12.00 -3.21 -19.27
C ASP A 209 -11.52 -1.78 -19.55
N LEU A 210 -12.06 -1.19 -20.63
CA LEU A 210 -11.93 0.24 -20.92
C LEU A 210 -13.21 0.99 -20.56
N VAL A 211 -13.09 1.93 -19.64
CA VAL A 211 -14.09 2.94 -19.31
C VAL A 211 -14.03 4.06 -20.34
N GLY A 212 -15.17 4.37 -20.97
CA GLY A 212 -15.25 5.39 -22.02
C GLY A 212 -14.37 5.10 -23.26
N GLY A 213 -13.93 3.85 -23.45
CA GLY A 213 -13.08 3.43 -24.55
C GLY A 213 -11.62 3.91 -24.48
N ARG A 214 -11.18 4.50 -23.35
CA ARG A 214 -9.83 5.08 -23.20
C ARG A 214 -9.20 4.87 -21.82
N PHE A 215 -9.99 4.73 -20.77
CA PHE A 215 -9.48 4.66 -19.41
C PHE A 215 -9.50 3.23 -18.89
N GLY A 216 -8.38 2.72 -18.38
CA GLY A 216 -8.34 1.43 -17.70
C GLY A 216 -9.12 1.44 -16.38
N ALA A 217 -9.30 0.28 -15.78
CA ALA A 217 -10.03 0.11 -14.52
C ALA A 217 -9.49 0.97 -13.35
N GLY A 218 -8.18 1.22 -13.35
CA GLY A 218 -7.46 1.78 -12.20
C GLY A 218 -7.08 0.70 -11.19
N ALA A 219 -6.38 1.10 -10.13
CA ALA A 219 -6.01 0.21 -9.04
C ALA A 219 -5.62 0.97 -7.76
N GLY A 220 -5.74 0.29 -6.62
CA GLY A 220 -5.02 0.68 -5.41
C GLY A 220 -3.51 0.55 -5.61
N ASP A 221 -2.73 1.43 -4.98
CA ASP A 221 -1.27 1.51 -5.16
C ASP A 221 -0.50 0.19 -4.93
N ASN A 222 -0.84 -0.62 -3.92
CA ASN A 222 -0.19 -1.91 -3.70
C ASN A 222 -0.49 -2.94 -4.80
N ALA A 223 -1.72 -2.98 -5.31
CA ALA A 223 -2.09 -3.86 -6.41
C ALA A 223 -1.46 -3.41 -7.73
N ALA A 224 -1.41 -2.10 -7.97
CA ALA A 224 -0.67 -1.51 -9.08
C ALA A 224 0.83 -1.83 -8.97
N ALA A 225 1.44 -1.70 -7.80
CA ALA A 225 2.83 -2.06 -7.59
C ALA A 225 3.08 -3.55 -7.88
N ALA A 226 2.20 -4.45 -7.44
CA ALA A 226 2.27 -5.89 -7.75
C ALA A 226 2.25 -6.15 -9.27
N LEU A 227 1.36 -5.46 -9.98
CA LEU A 227 1.24 -5.54 -11.43
C LEU A 227 2.48 -4.97 -12.13
N GLY A 228 3.01 -3.84 -11.64
CA GLY A 228 4.19 -3.17 -12.20
C GLY A 228 5.49 -3.95 -11.99
N VAL A 229 5.65 -4.62 -10.84
CA VAL A 229 6.78 -5.53 -10.60
C VAL A 229 6.59 -6.91 -11.25
N GLN A 230 5.48 -7.13 -11.96
CA GLN A 230 5.11 -8.39 -12.60
C GLN A 230 5.14 -9.58 -11.62
N ALA A 231 4.63 -9.39 -10.40
CA ALA A 231 4.68 -10.39 -9.34
C ALA A 231 4.07 -11.73 -9.77
N GLN A 232 4.79 -12.82 -9.50
CA GLN A 232 4.37 -14.18 -9.82
C GLN A 232 3.90 -14.94 -8.57
N PRO A 233 3.13 -16.04 -8.73
CA PRO A 233 2.89 -16.95 -7.62
C PRO A 233 4.21 -17.38 -6.96
N GLY A 234 4.28 -17.27 -5.63
CA GLY A 234 5.50 -17.51 -4.85
C GLY A 234 6.30 -16.24 -4.51
N ASP A 235 6.03 -15.13 -5.18
CA ASP A 235 6.64 -13.84 -4.88
C ASP A 235 5.90 -13.14 -3.73
N VAL A 236 6.68 -12.65 -2.76
CA VAL A 236 6.21 -11.64 -1.81
C VAL A 236 6.87 -10.33 -2.15
N VAL A 237 6.07 -9.31 -2.45
CA VAL A 237 6.57 -7.95 -2.63
C VAL A 237 6.67 -7.29 -1.26
N VAL A 238 7.87 -6.85 -0.90
CA VAL A 238 8.14 -6.07 0.30
C VAL A 238 8.47 -4.64 -0.11
N SER A 239 7.58 -3.70 0.22
CA SER A 239 7.78 -2.28 -0.06
C SER A 239 8.21 -1.53 1.19
N ILE A 240 9.38 -0.89 1.13
CA ILE A 240 9.93 -0.08 2.23
C ILE A 240 9.84 1.40 1.86
N GLY A 241 8.67 1.98 2.12
CA GLY A 241 8.46 3.43 2.19
C GLY A 241 8.62 3.95 3.61
N THR A 242 8.03 5.10 3.92
CA THR A 242 7.91 5.61 5.30
C THR A 242 7.27 4.58 6.23
N SER A 243 6.29 3.85 5.70
CA SER A 243 5.68 2.63 6.23
C SER A 243 6.07 1.42 5.37
N GLY A 244 5.90 0.22 5.91
CA GLY A 244 6.22 -1.02 5.23
C GLY A 244 4.96 -1.77 4.79
N THR A 245 5.05 -2.50 3.68
CA THR A 245 4.04 -3.49 3.31
C THR A 245 4.69 -4.78 2.83
N ALA A 246 4.04 -5.90 3.10
CA ALA A 246 4.34 -7.21 2.52
C ALA A 246 3.05 -7.75 1.90
N PHE A 247 3.07 -8.08 0.62
CA PHE A 247 1.90 -8.58 -0.09
C PHE A 247 2.28 -9.58 -1.17
N ALA A 248 1.36 -10.49 -1.45
CA ALA A 248 1.56 -11.53 -2.45
C ALA A 248 0.29 -11.69 -3.30
N ARG A 249 0.46 -12.16 -4.53
CA ARG A 249 -0.68 -12.58 -5.34
C ARG A 249 -1.17 -13.94 -4.87
N TRP A 250 -2.48 -14.06 -4.74
CA TRP A 250 -3.13 -15.27 -4.24
C TRP A 250 -4.41 -15.55 -5.04
N PRO A 251 -4.74 -16.81 -5.38
CA PRO A 251 -5.93 -17.11 -6.16
C PRO A 251 -7.22 -17.07 -5.35
N ASP A 252 -7.15 -17.24 -4.02
CA ASP A 252 -8.31 -17.38 -3.15
C ASP A 252 -8.51 -16.16 -2.23
N PRO A 253 -9.75 -15.84 -1.82
CA PRO A 253 -9.97 -14.81 -0.81
C PRO A 253 -9.39 -15.21 0.54
N VAL A 254 -8.88 -14.23 1.29
CA VAL A 254 -8.37 -14.38 2.65
C VAL A 254 -9.33 -13.72 3.64
N ALA A 255 -9.53 -14.37 4.78
CA ALA A 255 -10.32 -13.87 5.90
C ALA A 255 -9.58 -14.12 7.21
N ASP A 256 -8.61 -13.25 7.54
CA ASP A 256 -7.84 -13.35 8.77
C ASP A 256 -8.49 -12.56 9.91
N GLY A 257 -9.17 -13.28 10.81
CA GLY A 257 -9.83 -12.71 11.98
C GLY A 257 -8.90 -12.11 13.02
N THR A 258 -7.58 -12.39 12.96
CA THR A 258 -6.61 -11.71 13.83
C THR A 258 -6.41 -10.25 13.43
N GLY A 259 -6.80 -9.89 12.20
CA GLY A 259 -6.62 -8.55 11.63
C GLY A 259 -5.19 -8.23 11.20
N ILE A 260 -4.29 -9.23 11.16
CA ILE A 260 -2.90 -9.04 10.73
C ILE A 260 -2.83 -8.92 9.21
N VAL A 261 -3.51 -9.82 8.50
CA VAL A 261 -3.54 -9.87 7.03
C VAL A 261 -4.85 -9.30 6.52
N ASN A 262 -4.77 -8.29 5.64
CA ASN A 262 -5.91 -7.78 4.91
C ASN A 262 -6.13 -8.62 3.65
N GLY A 263 -7.35 -9.13 3.46
CA GLY A 263 -7.73 -9.96 2.32
C GLY A 263 -8.17 -9.16 1.09
N PHE A 264 -7.33 -8.24 0.60
CA PHE A 264 -7.66 -7.41 -0.55
C PHE A 264 -7.74 -8.19 -1.88
N ALA A 265 -8.27 -7.55 -2.93
CA ALA A 265 -8.21 -8.05 -4.29
C ALA A 265 -6.95 -7.54 -5.02
N ASP A 266 -6.43 -8.28 -6.00
CA ASP A 266 -5.38 -7.78 -6.90
C ASP A 266 -5.97 -7.07 -8.13
N ALA A 267 -5.08 -6.48 -8.95
CA ALA A 267 -5.46 -5.79 -10.18
C ALA A 267 -5.54 -6.74 -11.41
N GLU A 268 -5.38 -8.06 -11.22
CA GLU A 268 -5.38 -9.09 -12.28
C GLU A 268 -6.61 -10.03 -12.23
N GLY A 269 -7.49 -9.86 -11.24
CA GLY A 269 -8.69 -10.69 -11.07
C GLY A 269 -8.61 -11.73 -9.93
N GLY A 270 -7.46 -11.85 -9.27
CA GLY A 270 -7.26 -12.64 -8.06
C GLY A 270 -7.34 -11.81 -6.78
N HIS A 271 -6.49 -12.15 -5.81
CA HIS A 271 -6.44 -11.58 -4.47
C HIS A 271 -5.04 -11.11 -4.09
N LEU A 272 -4.97 -10.14 -3.20
CA LEU A 272 -3.73 -9.51 -2.73
C LEU A 272 -3.69 -9.46 -1.19
N PRO A 273 -3.50 -10.60 -0.51
CA PRO A 273 -3.29 -10.63 0.92
C PRO A 273 -2.12 -9.72 1.32
N LEU A 274 -2.39 -8.79 2.22
CA LEU A 274 -1.50 -7.67 2.49
C LEU A 274 -1.35 -7.40 3.98
N VAL A 275 -0.10 -7.29 4.40
CA VAL A 275 0.29 -6.92 5.75
C VAL A 275 0.97 -5.55 5.73
N CYS A 276 0.65 -4.74 6.73
CA CYS A 276 1.03 -3.33 6.82
C CYS A 276 1.79 -3.06 8.12
N THR A 277 2.98 -2.47 8.03
CA THR A 277 3.72 -1.94 9.19
C THR A 277 3.76 -0.41 9.13
N LEU A 278 3.67 0.27 10.27
CA LEU A 278 3.81 1.73 10.38
C LEU A 278 5.28 2.14 10.29
N ASN A 279 6.16 1.32 10.85
CA ASN A 279 7.58 1.64 11.01
C ASN A 279 8.42 0.89 9.98
N ALA A 280 8.82 1.61 8.92
CA ALA A 280 9.77 1.12 7.93
C ALA A 280 10.93 2.12 7.78
N SER A 281 11.07 2.83 6.66
CA SER A 281 12.22 3.71 6.44
C SER A 281 12.38 4.78 7.53
N ARG A 282 11.29 5.15 8.22
CA ARG A 282 11.32 6.08 9.38
C ARG A 282 12.20 5.59 10.52
N VAL A 283 12.33 4.28 10.70
CA VAL A 283 13.24 3.66 11.69
C VAL A 283 14.67 4.07 11.36
N LEU A 284 15.05 3.91 10.09
CA LEU A 284 16.40 4.19 9.60
C LEU A 284 16.70 5.69 9.65
N THR A 285 15.78 6.55 9.19
CA THR A 285 15.98 8.00 9.22
C THR A 285 16.07 8.53 10.65
N SER A 286 15.27 7.99 11.57
CA SER A 286 15.33 8.38 12.98
C SER A 286 16.63 7.91 13.65
N THR A 287 17.09 6.69 13.37
CA THR A 287 18.38 6.21 13.87
C THR A 287 19.56 7.00 13.31
N SER A 288 19.54 7.33 12.01
CA SER A 288 20.54 8.19 11.38
C SER A 288 20.59 9.57 12.05
N ALA A 289 19.43 10.17 12.32
CA ALA A 289 19.35 11.45 13.05
C ALA A 289 19.92 11.37 14.47
N VAL A 290 19.62 10.29 15.22
CA VAL A 290 20.16 10.06 16.58
C VAL A 290 21.68 9.91 16.57
N LEU A 291 22.22 9.25 15.55
CA LEU A 291 23.66 9.03 15.40
C LEU A 291 24.40 10.24 14.78
N GLY A 292 23.68 11.22 14.25
CA GLY A 292 24.27 12.39 13.59
C GLY A 292 24.97 12.04 12.27
N VAL A 293 24.49 11.02 11.56
CA VAL A 293 25.04 10.53 10.29
C VAL A 293 23.96 10.52 9.20
N ASP A 294 24.34 10.45 7.93
CA ASP A 294 23.37 10.24 6.85
C ASP A 294 22.99 8.75 6.68
N LEU A 295 22.10 8.43 5.74
CA LEU A 295 21.67 7.04 5.51
C LEU A 295 22.76 6.16 4.88
N ALA A 296 23.72 6.75 4.15
CA ALA A 296 24.82 6.00 3.57
C ALA A 296 25.80 5.59 4.68
N ASP A 297 26.18 6.53 5.54
CA ASP A 297 27.01 6.28 6.71
C ASP A 297 26.34 5.32 7.70
N LEU A 298 25.02 5.43 7.92
CA LEU A 298 24.25 4.47 8.71
C LEU A 298 24.34 3.05 8.11
N SER A 299 24.29 2.95 6.79
CA SER A 299 24.41 1.67 6.08
C SER A 299 25.78 1.06 6.28
N ASP A 300 26.83 1.86 6.13
CA ASP A 300 28.20 1.40 6.31
C ASP A 300 28.44 0.97 7.76
N LEU A 301 27.98 1.76 8.74
CA LEU A 301 28.03 1.41 10.16
C LEU A 301 27.34 0.07 10.45
N ALA A 302 26.11 -0.12 9.94
CA ALA A 302 25.37 -1.37 10.13
C ALA A 302 26.12 -2.58 9.58
N LEU A 303 26.81 -2.44 8.44
CA LEU A 303 27.58 -3.52 7.82
C LEU A 303 28.88 -3.86 8.57
N THR A 304 29.37 -2.99 9.47
CA THR A 304 30.57 -3.28 10.28
C THR A 304 30.31 -4.12 11.53
N ALA A 305 29.09 -4.11 12.07
CA ALA A 305 28.72 -4.92 13.23
C ALA A 305 28.23 -6.32 12.82
N PRO A 306 28.41 -7.37 13.65
CA PRO A 306 28.03 -8.73 13.31
C PRO A 306 26.51 -8.95 13.31
N ALA A 307 26.06 -10.07 12.73
CA ALA A 307 24.65 -10.46 12.75
C ALA A 307 24.10 -10.62 14.16
N GLY A 308 22.93 -10.02 14.41
CA GLY A 308 22.32 -9.94 15.72
C GLY A 308 22.90 -8.87 16.64
N ALA A 309 23.74 -7.96 16.11
CA ALA A 309 24.39 -6.87 16.81
C ALA A 309 24.93 -7.28 18.20
N ASP A 310 25.59 -8.43 18.29
CA ASP A 310 26.10 -9.03 19.53
C ASP A 310 25.09 -9.05 20.70
N GLY A 311 23.79 -9.18 20.40
CA GLY A 311 22.69 -9.25 21.36
C GLY A 311 21.92 -7.95 21.57
N LEU A 312 22.29 -6.85 20.90
CA LEU A 312 21.50 -5.62 20.90
C LEU A 312 20.28 -5.80 19.98
N VAL A 313 19.08 -5.49 20.49
CA VAL A 313 17.82 -5.64 19.75
C VAL A 313 17.05 -4.34 19.78
N PHE A 314 16.67 -3.82 18.61
CA PHE A 314 15.79 -2.67 18.50
C PHE A 314 14.40 -3.12 18.04
N VAL A 315 13.39 -2.90 18.88
CA VAL A 315 11.96 -3.07 18.57
C VAL A 315 11.45 -1.74 17.99
N PRO A 316 11.07 -1.68 16.71
CA PRO A 316 10.94 -0.42 15.97
C PRO A 316 9.57 0.26 16.08
N TYR A 317 8.77 0.03 17.13
CA TYR A 317 7.40 0.56 17.26
C TYR A 317 7.35 2.04 17.65
N LEU A 318 8.04 2.89 16.90
CA LEU A 318 8.25 4.31 17.22
C LEU A 318 6.96 5.14 17.19
N GLU A 319 5.96 4.71 16.42
CA GLU A 319 4.67 5.40 16.22
C GLU A 319 3.48 4.51 16.59
N GLY A 320 3.68 3.59 17.56
CA GLY A 320 2.83 2.41 17.66
C GLY A 320 3.14 1.43 16.52
N GLU A 321 2.30 0.42 16.34
CA GLU A 321 2.40 -0.52 15.23
C GLU A 321 1.02 -1.03 14.78
N ARG A 322 0.90 -1.29 13.47
CA ARG A 322 -0.28 -1.93 12.84
C ARG A 322 -0.19 -3.45 12.91
N THR A 323 0.98 -3.99 12.58
CA THR A 323 1.26 -5.43 12.65
C THR A 323 2.55 -5.67 13.44
N PRO A 324 2.46 -6.23 14.66
CA PRO A 324 1.23 -6.60 15.39
C PRO A 324 0.39 -5.36 15.79
N ASN A 325 -0.90 -5.55 16.06
CA ASN A 325 -1.82 -4.47 16.43
C ASN A 325 -1.46 -3.91 17.82
N LYS A 326 -0.62 -2.88 17.85
CA LYS A 326 -0.06 -2.24 19.04
C LYS A 326 -0.03 -0.71 18.87
N PRO A 327 -1.18 -0.04 18.73
CA PRO A 327 -1.26 1.37 18.36
C PRO A 327 -0.62 2.32 19.38
N ASP A 328 -0.51 1.91 20.64
CA ASP A 328 0.06 2.73 21.72
C ASP A 328 1.45 2.29 22.17
N SER A 329 2.01 1.23 21.57
CA SER A 329 3.36 0.79 21.90
C SER A 329 4.40 1.83 21.47
N THR A 330 5.53 1.83 22.16
CA THR A 330 6.71 2.64 21.83
C THR A 330 7.88 1.77 21.41
N GLY A 331 8.88 2.37 20.75
CA GLY A 331 10.11 1.67 20.38
C GLY A 331 10.99 1.37 21.59
N ALA A 332 11.73 0.26 21.55
CA ALA A 332 12.54 -0.19 22.68
C ALA A 332 13.89 -0.76 22.23
N LEU A 333 14.95 -0.47 23.00
CA LEU A 333 16.29 -0.99 22.78
C LEU A 333 16.66 -1.93 23.93
N HIS A 334 16.89 -3.21 23.62
CA HIS A 334 17.19 -4.25 24.60
C HIS A 334 18.61 -4.81 24.40
N GLY A 335 19.20 -5.35 25.47
CA GLY A 335 20.50 -6.02 25.39
C GLY A 335 21.71 -5.07 25.32
N LEU A 336 21.54 -3.81 25.74
CA LEU A 336 22.63 -2.83 25.81
C LEU A 336 23.68 -3.26 26.85
N ARG A 337 24.95 -3.25 26.44
CA ARG A 337 26.12 -3.55 27.26
C ARG A 337 27.25 -2.59 26.88
N LEU A 338 28.33 -2.55 27.68
CA LEU A 338 29.48 -1.66 27.41
C LEU A 338 30.12 -1.91 26.04
N ASP A 339 30.15 -3.17 25.58
CA ASP A 339 30.70 -3.60 24.30
C ASP A 339 29.75 -3.35 23.11
N THR A 340 28.43 -3.38 23.33
CA THR A 340 27.42 -3.15 22.29
C THR A 340 26.90 -1.72 22.21
N MET A 341 27.29 -0.85 23.16
CA MET A 341 26.91 0.57 23.17
C MET A 341 27.76 1.39 22.18
N THR A 342 27.65 1.08 20.89
CA THR A 342 28.40 1.76 19.82
C THR A 342 27.50 2.14 18.65
N PRO A 343 27.88 3.14 17.82
CA PRO A 343 27.12 3.51 16.62
C PRO A 343 26.86 2.35 15.66
N ALA A 344 27.86 1.51 15.42
CA ALA A 344 27.76 0.35 14.52
C ALA A 344 26.70 -0.66 14.99
N HIS A 345 26.67 -0.96 16.29
CA HIS A 345 25.69 -1.88 16.87
C HIS A 345 24.28 -1.32 16.82
N LEU A 346 24.10 -0.03 17.13
CA LEU A 346 22.79 0.61 17.04
C LEU A 346 22.29 0.65 15.58
N ALA A 347 23.16 0.98 14.63
CA ALA A 347 22.83 0.97 13.21
C ALA A 347 22.42 -0.44 12.74
N ARG A 348 23.18 -1.47 13.14
CA ARG A 348 22.88 -2.87 12.83
C ARG A 348 21.55 -3.32 13.44
N ALA A 349 21.33 -3.03 14.72
CA ALA A 349 20.08 -3.37 15.41
C ALA A 349 18.86 -2.67 14.79
N ALA A 350 19.02 -1.44 14.27
CA ALA A 350 17.94 -0.74 13.56
C ALA A 350 17.59 -1.37 12.22
N VAL A 351 18.59 -1.74 11.41
CA VAL A 351 18.35 -2.43 10.13
C VAL A 351 17.75 -3.81 10.38
N GLU A 352 18.30 -4.60 11.33
CA GLU A 352 17.77 -5.92 11.67
C GLU A 352 16.38 -5.84 12.32
N GLY A 353 16.11 -4.86 13.18
CA GLY A 353 14.79 -4.66 13.79
C GLY A 353 13.71 -4.36 12.76
N LEU A 354 14.00 -3.47 11.80
CA LEU A 354 13.13 -3.20 10.65
C LEU A 354 12.87 -4.47 9.83
N LEU A 355 13.93 -5.20 9.48
CA LEU A 355 13.81 -6.41 8.67
C LEU A 355 13.07 -7.53 9.42
N CYS A 356 13.26 -7.67 10.72
CA CYS A 356 12.53 -8.63 11.55
C CYS A 356 11.03 -8.31 11.61
N SER A 357 10.65 -7.03 11.73
CA SER A 357 9.24 -6.62 11.65
C SER A 357 8.62 -6.96 10.29
N LEU A 358 9.34 -6.75 9.18
CA LEU A 358 8.88 -7.17 7.86
C LEU A 358 8.89 -8.70 7.68
N ALA A 359 9.79 -9.41 8.34
CA ALA A 359 9.81 -10.87 8.34
C ALA A 359 8.60 -11.45 9.08
N ASP A 360 8.14 -10.81 10.16
CA ASP A 360 6.88 -11.17 10.82
C ASP A 360 5.68 -10.98 9.88
N ALA A 361 5.71 -9.94 9.04
CA ALA A 361 4.69 -9.74 8.00
C ALA A 361 4.71 -10.84 6.93
N ILE A 362 5.88 -11.26 6.46
CA ILE A 362 6.04 -12.40 5.54
C ILE A 362 5.53 -13.69 6.19
N ASP A 363 5.85 -13.91 7.47
CA ASP A 363 5.43 -15.12 8.17
C ASP A 363 3.92 -15.19 8.40
N ALA A 364 3.26 -14.04 8.57
CA ALA A 364 1.80 -13.99 8.60
C ALA A 364 1.18 -14.45 7.26
N LEU A 365 1.77 -14.08 6.12
CA LEU A 365 1.35 -14.59 4.81
C LEU A 365 1.62 -16.11 4.68
N ARG A 366 2.79 -16.59 5.14
CA ARG A 366 3.12 -18.02 5.17
C ARG A 366 2.16 -18.82 6.04
N ALA A 367 1.72 -18.28 7.17
CA ALA A 367 0.78 -18.93 8.08
C ALA A 367 -0.58 -19.20 7.44
N LEU A 368 -0.95 -18.43 6.39
CA LEU A 368 -2.13 -18.65 5.57
C LEU A 368 -1.93 -19.67 4.44
N GLY A 369 -0.76 -20.32 4.36
CA GLY A 369 -0.44 -21.35 3.37
C GLY A 369 0.17 -20.83 2.07
N MET A 370 0.53 -19.56 1.99
CA MET A 370 1.13 -18.98 0.79
C MET A 370 2.58 -19.46 0.63
N PRO A 371 2.97 -19.97 -0.56
CA PRO A 371 4.36 -20.25 -0.84
C PRO A 371 5.13 -18.92 -0.92
N VAL A 372 6.27 -18.87 -0.24
CA VAL A 372 7.20 -17.73 -0.32
C VAL A 372 8.53 -18.26 -0.83
N THR A 373 8.72 -18.18 -2.15
CA THR A 373 9.92 -18.67 -2.82
C THR A 373 11.01 -17.60 -2.91
N ARG A 374 10.61 -16.32 -3.03
CA ARG A 374 11.52 -15.17 -3.05
C ARG A 374 10.79 -13.89 -2.63
N VAL A 375 11.56 -12.88 -2.26
CA VAL A 375 11.07 -11.53 -1.96
C VAL A 375 11.47 -10.57 -3.07
N LEU A 376 10.52 -9.78 -3.58
CA LEU A 376 10.77 -8.61 -4.42
C LEU A 376 10.86 -7.38 -3.50
N LEU A 377 12.05 -6.85 -3.31
CA LEU A 377 12.30 -5.73 -2.39
C LEU A 377 12.28 -4.40 -3.14
N ILE A 378 11.25 -3.59 -2.87
CA ILE A 378 11.01 -2.30 -3.52
C ILE A 378 10.89 -1.14 -2.52
N GLY A 379 10.74 0.08 -3.03
CA GLY A 379 10.61 1.30 -2.22
C GLY A 379 11.93 1.99 -1.93
N GLY A 380 11.88 3.14 -1.24
CA GLY A 380 13.04 3.97 -0.96
C GLY A 380 14.08 3.26 -0.08
N GLY A 381 13.63 2.52 0.94
CA GLY A 381 14.52 1.78 1.83
C GLY A 381 15.25 0.62 1.15
N ALA A 382 14.68 0.08 0.06
CA ALA A 382 15.35 -0.91 -0.76
C ALA A 382 16.58 -0.36 -1.50
N ARG A 383 16.89 0.93 -1.43
CA ARG A 383 18.13 1.52 -1.99
C ARG A 383 19.34 1.38 -1.08
N MET A 384 19.12 1.13 0.22
CA MET A 384 20.18 1.09 1.21
C MET A 384 20.94 -0.25 1.16
N PRO A 385 22.28 -0.27 0.97
CA PRO A 385 23.06 -1.50 0.88
C PRO A 385 22.88 -2.44 2.08
N ALA A 386 22.86 -1.92 3.30
CA ALA A 386 22.64 -2.72 4.51
C ALA A 386 21.29 -3.45 4.48
N VAL A 387 20.21 -2.79 4.04
CA VAL A 387 18.89 -3.41 3.92
C VAL A 387 18.94 -4.54 2.89
N ARG A 388 19.52 -4.29 1.70
CA ARG A 388 19.63 -5.29 0.63
C ARG A 388 20.43 -6.52 1.05
N GLN A 389 21.58 -6.32 1.67
CA GLN A 389 22.52 -7.39 2.01
C GLN A 389 22.05 -8.22 3.21
N LEU A 390 21.36 -7.60 4.17
CA LEU A 390 20.91 -8.29 5.38
C LEU A 390 19.53 -8.95 5.22
N ALA A 391 18.70 -8.48 4.28
CA ALA A 391 17.35 -8.99 4.06
C ALA A 391 17.28 -10.51 3.81
N PRO A 392 18.08 -11.14 2.95
CA PRO A 392 17.95 -12.58 2.68
C PRO A 392 18.20 -13.44 3.93
N ALA A 393 19.18 -13.06 4.75
CA ALA A 393 19.50 -13.76 6.00
C ALA A 393 18.36 -13.68 7.02
N ILE A 394 17.68 -12.53 7.10
CA ILE A 394 16.54 -12.30 8.00
C ILE A 394 15.24 -12.89 7.45
N PHE A 395 14.96 -12.78 6.15
CA PHE A 395 13.74 -13.34 5.55
C PHE A 395 13.81 -14.86 5.32
N GLY A 396 15.02 -15.41 5.29
CA GLY A 396 15.28 -16.83 5.06
C GLY A 396 14.98 -17.28 3.63
N CYS A 397 15.04 -16.37 2.66
CA CYS A 397 14.82 -16.67 1.24
C CYS A 397 15.56 -15.66 0.34
N PRO A 398 15.77 -15.96 -0.96
CA PRO A 398 16.38 -15.04 -1.91
C PRO A 398 15.61 -13.71 -2.00
N VAL A 399 16.35 -12.61 -2.11
CA VAL A 399 15.79 -11.27 -2.30
C VAL A 399 16.20 -10.75 -3.67
N LEU A 400 15.22 -10.46 -4.51
CA LEU A 400 15.40 -9.74 -5.75
C LEU A 400 15.18 -8.25 -5.51
N VAL A 401 16.12 -7.44 -5.94
CA VAL A 401 16.03 -5.98 -5.90
C VAL A 401 15.91 -5.47 -7.34
N PRO A 402 14.70 -5.14 -7.81
CA PRO A 402 14.52 -4.56 -9.14
C PRO A 402 15.20 -3.19 -9.28
N GLU A 403 15.62 -2.86 -10.49
CA GLU A 403 16.13 -1.52 -10.82
C GLU A 403 15.07 -0.44 -10.50
N PRO A 404 15.46 0.69 -9.89
CA PRO A 404 14.50 1.70 -9.47
C PRO A 404 13.60 2.19 -10.61
N SER A 405 12.29 2.04 -10.43
CA SER A 405 11.27 2.56 -11.34
C SER A 405 10.05 3.07 -10.55
N GLU A 406 9.08 3.63 -11.25
CA GLU A 406 7.81 4.09 -10.69
C GLU A 406 6.78 2.95 -10.71
N TYR A 407 7.03 1.88 -9.94
CA TYR A 407 6.31 0.60 -10.05
C TYR A 407 4.77 0.71 -9.98
N VAL A 408 4.24 1.67 -9.23
CA VAL A 408 2.79 1.94 -9.17
C VAL A 408 2.29 2.49 -10.52
N ALA A 409 2.95 3.51 -11.06
CA ALA A 409 2.64 4.08 -12.36
C ALA A 409 2.90 3.06 -13.49
N ASP A 410 3.92 2.21 -13.34
CA ASP A 410 4.23 1.14 -14.29
C ASP A 410 3.14 0.08 -14.32
N GLY A 411 2.62 -0.30 -13.16
CA GLY A 411 1.46 -1.18 -13.06
C GLY A 411 0.22 -0.59 -13.72
N ALA A 412 -0.07 0.68 -13.46
CA ALA A 412 -1.18 1.37 -14.11
C ALA A 412 -0.99 1.43 -15.65
N ALA A 413 0.21 1.73 -16.14
CA ALA A 413 0.52 1.71 -17.57
C ALA A 413 0.38 0.30 -18.16
N ARG A 414 0.80 -0.74 -17.42
CA ARG A 414 0.65 -2.14 -17.82
C ARG A 414 -0.82 -2.57 -17.89
N GLN A 415 -1.65 -2.09 -16.97
CA GLN A 415 -3.10 -2.29 -17.01
C GLN A 415 -3.73 -1.59 -18.22
N ALA A 416 -3.31 -0.36 -18.54
CA ALA A 416 -3.76 0.34 -19.73
C ALA A 416 -3.36 -0.39 -21.02
N ALA A 417 -2.14 -0.94 -21.10
CA ALA A 417 -1.71 -1.79 -22.22
C ALA A 417 -2.53 -3.08 -22.31
N TRP A 418 -2.83 -3.71 -21.17
CA TRP A 418 -3.69 -4.88 -21.12
C TRP A 418 -5.09 -4.59 -21.69
N ALA A 419 -5.70 -3.49 -21.25
CA ALA A 419 -7.04 -3.11 -21.69
C ALA A 419 -7.12 -2.77 -23.19
N VAL A 420 -6.06 -2.19 -23.76
CA VAL A 420 -5.96 -1.96 -25.22
C VAL A 420 -5.73 -3.26 -25.99
N GLY A 421 -4.89 -4.15 -25.46
CA GLY A 421 -4.57 -5.42 -26.09
C GLY A 421 -5.71 -6.45 -26.06
N GLY A 422 -6.56 -6.39 -25.03
CA GLY A 422 -7.74 -7.27 -24.90
C GLY A 422 -7.41 -8.75 -24.69
N ALA A 423 -6.20 -9.07 -24.23
CA ALA A 423 -5.77 -10.44 -23.94
C ALA A 423 -6.36 -10.97 -22.62
N ASP A 424 -6.32 -12.28 -22.39
CA ASP A 424 -6.80 -12.90 -21.13
C ASP A 424 -5.90 -12.58 -19.92
N THR A 425 -4.64 -12.21 -20.16
CA THR A 425 -3.64 -11.91 -19.13
C THR A 425 -2.93 -10.59 -19.44
N PRO A 426 -2.40 -9.87 -18.43
CA PRO A 426 -1.62 -8.66 -18.67
C PRO A 426 -0.42 -8.93 -19.59
N PRO A 427 0.03 -7.92 -20.38
CA PRO A 427 1.18 -8.10 -21.25
C PRO A 427 2.42 -8.43 -20.42
N HIS A 428 3.24 -9.33 -20.95
CA HIS A 428 4.55 -9.63 -20.38
C HIS A 428 5.56 -8.65 -20.97
N TRP A 429 5.86 -7.58 -20.23
CA TRP A 429 6.94 -6.67 -20.58
C TRP A 429 8.30 -7.33 -20.33
N SER A 430 9.37 -6.76 -20.88
CA SER A 430 10.72 -7.28 -20.62
C SER A 430 10.95 -7.51 -19.13
N GLU A 431 11.61 -8.60 -18.77
CA GLU A 431 11.92 -8.89 -17.37
C GLU A 431 12.56 -7.68 -16.70
N LEU A 432 12.09 -7.38 -15.49
CA LEU A 432 12.65 -6.29 -14.71
C LEU A 432 14.09 -6.64 -14.38
N ALA A 433 15.02 -5.84 -14.90
CA ALA A 433 16.41 -5.93 -14.49
C ALA A 433 16.47 -5.87 -12.97
N SER A 434 17.05 -6.90 -12.36
CA SER A 434 17.07 -7.08 -10.92
C SER A 434 18.37 -7.70 -10.47
N THR A 435 18.81 -7.34 -9.27
CA THR A 435 19.93 -7.99 -8.60
C THR A 435 19.39 -9.02 -7.63
N SER A 436 19.82 -10.27 -7.78
CA SER A 436 19.56 -11.30 -6.77
C SER A 436 20.58 -11.21 -5.65
N VAL A 437 20.10 -11.20 -4.40
CA VAL A 437 20.90 -11.22 -3.19
C VAL A 437 20.50 -12.44 -2.36
N GLU A 438 21.51 -13.22 -1.97
CA GLU A 438 21.35 -14.42 -1.16
C GLU A 438 22.33 -14.37 0.02
N ALA A 439 21.93 -14.95 1.15
CA ALA A 439 22.76 -15.07 2.33
C ALA A 439 22.28 -16.27 3.17
N ASP A 440 23.19 -16.87 3.94
CA ASP A 440 22.83 -17.92 4.88
C ASP A 440 21.82 -17.38 5.92
N PRO A 441 20.71 -18.09 6.19
CA PRO A 441 19.73 -17.65 7.16
C PRO A 441 20.31 -17.45 8.57
N THR A 442 19.87 -16.39 9.26
CA THR A 442 20.28 -16.07 10.63
C THR A 442 19.10 -16.14 11.61
N PRO A 443 18.46 -17.33 11.78
CA PRO A 443 17.21 -17.46 12.54
C PRO A 443 17.31 -16.96 13.99
N TRP A 444 18.49 -17.07 14.61
CA TRP A 444 18.73 -16.58 15.97
C TRP A 444 18.56 -15.05 16.12
N VAL A 445 18.69 -14.28 15.05
CA VAL A 445 18.41 -12.83 15.06
C VAL A 445 16.90 -12.60 15.22
N ARG A 446 16.10 -13.38 14.49
CA ARG A 446 14.63 -13.35 14.60
C ARG A 446 14.16 -13.84 15.95
N ASP A 447 14.73 -14.93 16.48
CA ASP A 447 14.37 -15.48 17.78
C ASP A 447 14.59 -14.46 18.92
N ARG A 448 15.70 -13.72 18.86
CA ARG A 448 15.99 -12.63 19.79
C ARG A 448 15.02 -11.46 19.64
N TYR A 449 14.72 -11.06 18.41
CA TYR A 449 13.72 -10.03 18.13
C TYR A 449 12.35 -10.42 18.69
N ALA A 450 11.90 -11.65 18.41
CA ALA A 450 10.62 -12.18 18.89
C ALA A 450 10.55 -12.21 20.43
N SER A 451 11.67 -12.52 21.10
CA SER A 451 11.74 -12.50 22.58
C SER A 451 11.65 -11.08 23.16
N ALA A 452 11.97 -10.06 22.37
CA ALA A 452 12.02 -8.66 22.81
C ALA A 452 10.80 -7.83 22.36
N ARG A 453 10.12 -8.18 21.25
CA ARG A 453 9.07 -7.36 20.64
C ARG A 453 7.83 -7.11 21.51
N ASP A 454 7.67 -7.89 22.58
CA ASP A 454 6.59 -7.74 23.55
C ASP A 454 7.01 -6.97 24.82
N LEU A 455 8.28 -6.59 24.93
CA LEU A 455 8.86 -5.89 26.08
C LEU A 455 8.89 -4.36 25.88
N THR A 456 7.82 -3.79 25.32
CA THR A 456 7.68 -2.35 25.07
C THR A 456 6.83 -1.66 26.14
N VAL A 457 6.88 -0.33 26.18
CA VAL A 457 5.99 0.49 27.03
C VAL A 457 4.94 1.18 26.17
N ASN A 458 3.79 1.49 26.76
CA ASN A 458 2.73 2.27 26.11
C ASN A 458 2.93 3.77 26.35
N ARG A 459 2.52 4.60 25.38
CA ARG A 459 2.58 6.07 25.45
C ARG A 459 1.48 6.70 26.30
#